data_AF-A0A485MIL3-F1
#
_entry.id   AF-A0A485MIL3-F1
#
_cell.length_a   1.000
_cell.length_b   1.000
_cell.length_c   1.000
_cell.angle_alpha   90.00
_cell.angle_beta   90.00
_cell.angle_gamma   90.00
#
_symmetry.space_group_name_H-M   'P 1'
#
loop_
_entity.id
_entity.type
_entity.pdbx_description
1 polymer ?
#
loop_
_entity_poly.entity_id
_entity_poly.type
_entity_poly.pdbx_seq_one_letter_code
_entity_poly.pdbx_strand_id
1 'polypeptide(L)'
;MVAASRKQTRDLARILPATTADSPEERDRHLRQLADDARKGKGNTKGGKQRLQKEQCAYCKEIGHWARDCPKRAGRKGSKTDRVKVLELDELSD
;
A
#
# COMPACT_ATOMS: atom_id res chain seq x y z
N MET A 1 5.76 36.74 6.99
CA MET A 1 6.29 35.78 7.99
C MET A 1 6.42 34.43 7.31
N VAL A 2 7.61 33.81 7.32
CA VAL A 2 7.80 32.48 6.72
C VAL A 2 7.25 31.44 7.69
N ALA A 3 6.19 30.74 7.31
CA ALA A 3 5.67 29.63 8.09
C ALA A 3 6.60 28.41 7.90
N ALA A 4 7.06 27.81 9.00
CA ALA A 4 7.82 26.57 8.94
C ALA A 4 6.96 25.45 8.34
N SER A 5 7.57 24.56 7.56
CA SER A 5 6.87 23.40 7.01
C SER A 5 6.42 22.46 8.14
N ARG A 6 5.23 21.85 8.00
CA ARG A 6 4.68 20.89 8.99
C ARG A 6 5.65 19.77 9.34
N LYS A 7 6.50 19.36 8.39
CA LYS A 7 7.57 18.37 8.62
C LYS A 7 8.62 18.92 9.58
N GLN A 8 9.13 20.12 9.29
CA GLN A 8 10.11 20.82 10.12
C GLN A 8 9.57 21.04 11.54
N THR A 9 8.32 21.50 11.69
CA THR A 9 7.70 21.67 13.01
C THR A 9 7.63 20.36 13.80
N ARG A 10 7.28 19.24 13.15
CA ARG A 10 7.21 17.93 13.79
C ARG A 10 8.58 17.42 14.21
N ASP A 11 9.59 17.59 13.36
CA ASP A 11 10.94 17.14 13.66
C ASP A 11 11.54 17.95 14.83
N LEU A 12 11.29 19.26 14.86
CA LEU A 12 11.66 20.11 16.00
C LEU A 12 10.94 19.70 17.29
N ALA A 13 9.62 19.42 17.23
CA ALA A 13 8.86 18.98 18.40
C ALA A 13 9.39 17.66 19.01
N ARG A 14 10.05 16.81 18.21
CA ARG A 14 10.70 15.58 18.68
C ARG A 14 12.06 15.82 19.31
N ILE A 15 12.81 16.81 18.84
CA ILE A 15 14.20 17.07 19.25
C ILE A 15 14.27 17.98 20.48
N LEU A 16 13.42 19.01 20.54
CA LEU A 16 13.45 20.03 21.60
C LEU A 16 13.45 19.44 23.02
N PRO A 17 12.58 18.46 23.36
CA PRO A 17 12.55 17.89 24.70
C PRO A 17 13.84 17.19 25.14
N ALA A 18 14.66 16.69 24.19
CA ALA A 18 15.96 16.09 24.51
C ALA A 18 17.02 17.17 24.82
N THR A 19 16.87 18.36 24.25
CA THR A 19 17.83 19.47 24.40
C THR A 19 17.51 20.39 25.57
N THR A 20 16.25 20.49 25.96
CA THR A 20 15.79 21.41 27.02
C THR A 20 15.48 20.71 28.34
N ALA A 21 15.65 19.39 28.42
CA ALA A 21 15.42 18.66 29.66
C ALA A 21 16.47 19.04 30.73
N ASP A 22 16.01 19.47 31.89
CA ASP A 22 16.84 19.87 33.03
C ASP A 22 17.48 18.67 33.76
N SER A 23 16.93 17.46 33.57
CA SER A 23 17.45 16.22 34.14
C SER A 23 18.21 15.37 33.12
N PRO A 24 19.40 14.85 33.48
CA PRO A 24 20.14 13.92 32.63
C PRO A 24 19.36 12.62 32.35
N GLU A 25 18.51 12.17 33.28
CA GLU A 25 17.71 10.95 33.11
C GLU A 25 16.58 11.12 32.09
N GLU A 26 15.94 12.30 32.11
CA GLU A 26 14.87 12.63 31.16
C GLU A 26 15.43 12.82 29.74
N ARG A 27 16.61 13.44 29.63
CA ARG A 27 17.35 13.52 28.38
C ARG A 27 17.72 12.13 27.85
N ASP A 28 18.20 11.22 28.68
CA ASP A 28 18.51 9.84 28.29
C ASP A 28 17.27 9.10 27.78
N ARG A 29 16.14 9.25 28.48
CA ARG A 29 14.84 8.70 28.05
C ARG A 29 14.43 9.22 26.67
N HIS A 30 14.55 10.52 26.42
CA HIS A 30 14.22 11.10 25.11
C HIS A 30 15.18 10.63 24.00
N LEU A 31 16.47 10.50 24.28
CA LEU A 31 17.44 9.98 23.31
C LEU A 31 17.16 8.52 22.93
N ARG A 32 16.79 7.68 23.90
CA ARG A 32 16.36 6.30 23.64
C ARG A 32 15.11 6.25 22.76
N GLN A 33 14.11 7.06 23.08
CA GLN A 33 12.89 7.17 22.28
C GLN A 33 13.18 7.56 20.82
N LEU A 34 14.06 8.54 20.60
CA LEU A 34 14.49 8.95 19.25
C LEU A 34 15.22 7.81 18.51
N ALA A 35 16.05 7.04 19.20
CA ALA A 35 16.75 5.89 18.62
C ALA A 35 15.77 4.76 18.23
N ASP A 36 14.76 4.50 19.05
CA ASP A 36 13.71 3.52 18.76
C ASP A 36 12.82 3.96 17.59
N ASP A 37 12.46 5.25 17.52
CA ASP A 37 11.71 5.83 16.40
C ASP A 37 12.51 5.78 15.08
N ALA A 38 13.83 5.97 15.14
CA ALA A 38 14.71 5.82 13.99
C ALA A 38 14.76 4.36 13.50
N ARG A 39 14.79 3.37 14.41
CA ARG A 39 14.70 1.94 14.07
C ARG A 39 13.32 1.57 13.53
N LYS A 40 12.26 2.19 14.04
CA LYS A 40 10.87 2.02 13.60
C LYS A 40 10.55 2.75 12.28
N GLY A 41 11.50 3.51 11.72
CA GLY A 41 11.38 4.19 10.42
C GLY A 41 11.16 3.27 9.22
N LYS A 42 11.20 1.95 9.41
CA LYS A 42 10.92 0.93 8.39
C LYS A 42 9.80 -0.04 8.79
N GLY A 43 9.05 0.27 9.84
CA GLY A 43 7.78 -0.37 10.12
C GLY A 43 6.72 0.30 9.30
N ASN A 44 6.43 -0.25 8.12
CA ASN A 44 5.24 0.08 7.33
C ASN A 44 4.08 0.49 8.27
N THR A 45 3.60 1.71 8.16
CA THR A 45 2.27 2.08 8.67
C THR A 45 1.27 1.37 7.76
N LYS A 46 1.28 0.03 7.70
CA LYS A 46 0.11 -0.74 7.31
C LYS A 46 -0.86 -0.55 8.46
N GLY A 47 -1.52 0.61 8.50
CA GLY A 47 -2.84 0.72 9.09
C GLY A 47 -3.57 -0.53 8.66
N GLY A 48 -4.02 -1.31 9.66
CA GLY A 48 -4.37 -2.71 9.51
C GLY A 48 -5.08 -2.94 8.19
N LYS A 49 -4.37 -3.49 7.20
CA LYS A 49 -5.02 -3.97 5.98
C LYS A 49 -5.98 -5.02 6.51
N GLN A 50 -7.26 -4.69 6.62
CA GLN A 50 -8.29 -5.65 6.98
C GLN A 50 -8.03 -6.85 6.10
N ARG A 51 -7.65 -7.96 6.74
CA ARG A 51 -7.27 -9.17 6.03
C ARG A 51 -8.48 -9.54 5.20
N LEU A 52 -8.36 -9.42 3.87
CA LEU A 52 -9.38 -9.87 2.96
C LEU A 52 -9.70 -11.32 3.35
N GLN A 53 -10.98 -11.65 3.49
CA GLN A 53 -11.35 -13.05 3.70
C GLN A 53 -10.89 -13.88 2.49
N LYS A 54 -10.70 -15.18 2.69
CA LYS A 54 -10.04 -16.11 1.74
C LYS A 54 -10.69 -16.12 0.34
N GLU A 55 -11.91 -15.60 0.22
CA GLU A 55 -12.73 -15.58 -1.00
C GLU A 55 -13.37 -14.21 -1.27
N GLN A 56 -12.91 -13.17 -0.58
CA GLN A 56 -13.41 -11.80 -0.79
C GLN A 56 -12.70 -11.16 -1.98
N CYS A 57 -13.49 -10.55 -2.86
CA CYS A 57 -13.00 -9.79 -3.99
C CYS A 57 -12.29 -8.52 -3.53
N ALA A 58 -11.02 -8.34 -3.90
CA ALA A 58 -10.25 -7.13 -3.55
C ALA A 58 -10.76 -5.85 -4.24
N TYR A 59 -11.67 -5.98 -5.22
CA TYR A 59 -12.25 -4.85 -5.95
C TYR A 59 -13.57 -4.39 -5.35
N CYS A 60 -14.57 -5.28 -5.29
CA CYS A 60 -15.91 -4.92 -4.82
C CYS A 60 -16.19 -5.33 -3.36
N LYS A 61 -15.28 -6.06 -2.71
CA LYS A 61 -15.39 -6.56 -1.33
C LYS A 61 -16.52 -7.59 -1.10
N GLU A 62 -17.12 -8.13 -2.15
CA GLU A 62 -18.07 -9.25 -2.06
C GLU A 62 -17.34 -10.59 -1.98
N ILE A 63 -17.94 -11.61 -1.36
CA ILE A 63 -17.39 -12.97 -1.27
C ILE A 63 -17.83 -13.82 -2.47
N GLY A 64 -17.09 -14.89 -2.75
CA GLY A 64 -17.42 -15.87 -3.79
C GLY A 64 -16.75 -15.63 -5.14
N HIS A 65 -15.98 -14.54 -5.29
CA HIS A 65 -15.15 -14.33 -6.48
C HIS A 65 -13.88 -13.55 -6.14
N TRP A 66 -12.81 -13.81 -6.89
CA TRP A 66 -11.57 -13.07 -6.78
C TRP A 66 -11.63 -11.79 -7.60
N ALA A 67 -10.72 -10.85 -7.34
CA ALA A 67 -10.69 -9.59 -8.08
C ALA A 67 -10.49 -9.77 -9.59
N ARG A 68 -10.00 -10.91 -10.07
CA ARG A 68 -9.88 -11.19 -11.52
C ARG A 68 -11.23 -11.54 -12.16
N ASP A 69 -12.12 -12.16 -11.39
CA ASP A 69 -13.44 -12.65 -11.80
C ASP A 69 -14.56 -11.70 -11.36
N CYS A 70 -14.23 -10.48 -10.95
CA CYS A 70 -15.21 -9.55 -10.46
C CYS A 70 -16.15 -9.11 -11.59
N PRO A 71 -17.48 -9.36 -11.48
CA PRO A 71 -18.43 -8.96 -12.52
C PRO A 71 -18.47 -7.44 -12.69
N LYS A 72 -18.17 -6.67 -11.63
CA LYS A 72 -18.06 -5.21 -11.66
C LYS A 72 -16.79 -4.70 -12.38
N ARG A 73 -15.84 -5.58 -12.71
CA ARG A 73 -14.65 -5.23 -13.53
C ARG A 73 -14.85 -5.44 -15.02
N ALA A 74 -15.81 -6.28 -15.42
CA ALA A 74 -16.03 -6.64 -16.82
C ALA A 74 -16.41 -5.45 -17.74
N GLY A 75 -16.67 -4.26 -17.18
CA GLY A 75 -16.87 -3.04 -17.96
C GLY A 75 -15.62 -2.51 -18.67
N ARG A 76 -14.41 -3.05 -18.41
CA ARG A 76 -13.18 -2.66 -19.10
C ARG A 76 -12.32 -3.88 -19.42
N LYS A 77 -12.17 -4.17 -20.71
CA LYS A 77 -11.16 -5.04 -21.35
C LYS A 77 -11.66 -6.40 -21.87
N GLY A 78 -12.32 -6.32 -23.02
CA GLY A 78 -11.95 -7.08 -24.23
C GLY A 78 -11.74 -8.58 -24.07
N SER A 79 -12.84 -9.33 -24.13
CA SER A 79 -12.86 -10.70 -24.62
C SER A 79 -12.32 -10.74 -26.07
N LYS A 80 -11.01 -10.94 -26.22
CA LYS A 80 -10.42 -11.38 -27.49
C LYS A 80 -9.74 -12.73 -27.31
N THR A 81 -10.52 -13.68 -26.85
CA THR A 81 -10.40 -15.07 -27.29
C THR A 81 -11.75 -15.32 -27.94
N ASP A 82 -11.83 -15.50 -29.24
CA ASP A 82 -11.82 -16.85 -29.80
C ASP A 82 -11.94 -16.78 -31.33
N ARG A 83 -11.50 -17.84 -32.00
CA ARG A 83 -11.63 -18.16 -33.44
C ARG A 83 -10.57 -17.58 -34.38
N VAL A 84 -9.33 -18.03 -34.23
CA VAL A 84 -8.57 -18.40 -35.44
C VAL A 84 -9.27 -19.63 -36.04
N LYS A 85 -10.16 -19.40 -37.02
CA LYS A 85 -10.64 -20.47 -37.88
C LYS A 85 -9.48 -20.84 -38.78
N VAL A 86 -8.77 -21.92 -38.47
CA VAL A 86 -7.92 -22.60 -39.43
C VAL A 86 -8.85 -23.05 -40.55
N LEU A 87 -8.80 -22.38 -41.69
CA LEU A 87 -9.44 -22.88 -42.90
C LEU A 87 -8.50 -23.98 -43.42
N GLU A 88 -8.83 -25.23 -43.10
CA GLU A 88 -8.32 -26.38 -43.85
C GLU A 88 -8.73 -26.16 -45.32
N LEU A 89 -7.74 -25.99 -46.18
CA LEU A 89 -7.90 -26.00 -47.64
C LEU A 89 -7.34 -27.34 -48.13
N ASP A 90 -8.05 -28.41 -47.80
CA ASP A 90 -8.06 -29.60 -48.63
C ASP A 90 -9.27 -29.46 -49.54
N GLU A 91 -9.05 -29.20 -50.84
CA GLU A 91 -9.67 -29.90 -51.98
C GLU A 91 -8.95 -29.49 -53.28
N LEU A 92 -8.39 -30.50 -53.97
CA LEU A 92 -7.78 -30.44 -55.30
C LEU A 92 -8.81 -30.16 -56.41
N SER A 93 -8.46 -29.36 -57.42
CA SER A 93 -8.88 -29.44 -58.85
C SER A 93 -8.22 -28.25 -59.59
N ASP A 94 -7.55 -28.32 -60.75
CA ASP A 94 -7.42 -29.26 -61.87
C ASP A 94 -5.95 -29.25 -62.36
#